data_AF-A0A7R8CS74-F1
#
_entry.id   AF-A0A7R8CS74-F1
#
_cell.length_a   1.000
_cell.length_b   1.000
_cell.length_c   1.000
_cell.angle_alpha   90.00
_cell.angle_beta   90.00
_cell.angle_gamma   90.00
#
_symmetry.space_group_name_H-M   'P 1'
#
loop_
_entity.id
_entity.type
_entity.pdbx_description
1 polymer ?
#
loop_
_entity_poly.entity_id
_entity_poly.type
_entity_poly.pdbx_seq_one_letter_code
_entity_poly.pdbx_strand_id
1 'polypeptide(L)'
;MSRSFKAWNALKGILCIYKPPDIPLMSLAPKIEKNLLNDLNHSFLPISMKHPQRYSSHPRVIGREFYEPDDLSIKFVTDNPRADPRYSGLVLVSVNEEEEILLPQLDYRYLLDLRFGPGALEKAIRSSMFSLGKEDILRCRLKSFSSKEATLDICVLSLGVSIVRIRRYGIGPFSLEDALLEKEWKYKEIAQNIQSNQAILNRHTDAIKDIL
;
A
#
# COMPACT_ATOMS: atom_id res chain seq x y z
N MET A 1 -24.31 -11.05 17.34
CA MET A 1 -23.29 -11.01 16.26
C MET A 1 -22.13 -11.89 16.66
N SER A 2 -21.73 -12.84 15.80
CA SER A 2 -20.56 -13.68 16.06
C SER A 2 -19.28 -12.84 16.12
N ARG A 3 -18.27 -13.28 16.89
CA ARG A 3 -16.95 -12.60 16.95
C ARG A 3 -16.30 -12.52 15.56
N SER A 4 -16.53 -13.54 14.73
CA SER A 4 -16.10 -13.60 13.33
C SER A 4 -16.68 -12.44 12.48
N PHE A 5 -17.96 -12.10 12.64
CA PHE A 5 -18.57 -11.01 11.89
C PHE A 5 -17.95 -9.63 12.23
N LYS A 6 -17.64 -9.39 13.51
CA LYS A 6 -16.97 -8.15 13.93
C LYS A 6 -15.55 -8.08 13.37
N ALA A 7 -14.82 -9.20 13.38
CA ALA A 7 -13.46 -9.24 12.88
C ALA A 7 -13.39 -8.98 11.38
N TRP A 8 -14.31 -9.56 10.61
CA TRP A 8 -14.39 -9.34 9.17
C TRP A 8 -14.76 -7.89 8.82
N ASN A 9 -15.73 -7.29 9.52
CA ASN A 9 -16.09 -5.88 9.31
C ASN A 9 -14.94 -4.92 9.64
N ALA A 10 -14.08 -5.25 10.60
CA ALA A 10 -12.92 -4.44 10.94
C ALA A 10 -11.83 -4.47 9.85
N LEU A 11 -11.91 -5.41 8.90
CA LEU A 11 -11.00 -5.51 7.76
C LEU A 11 -11.53 -4.85 6.50
N LYS A 12 -12.67 -4.15 6.56
CA LYS A 12 -13.21 -3.39 5.43
C LYS A 12 -12.60 -1.99 5.38
N GLY A 13 -11.82 -1.70 4.35
CA GLY A 13 -11.22 -0.37 4.20
C GLY A 13 -9.92 -0.32 3.41
N ILE A 14 -9.31 0.86 3.46
CA ILE A 14 -7.97 1.11 2.94
C ILE A 14 -6.92 0.74 3.98
N LEU A 15 -6.07 -0.21 3.60
CA LEU A 15 -4.83 -0.57 4.26
C LEU A 15 -3.65 0.16 3.59
N CYS A 16 -2.84 0.85 4.39
CA CYS A 16 -1.58 1.42 3.94
C CYS A 16 -0.44 0.46 4.28
N ILE A 17 0.33 0.04 3.28
CA ILE A 17 1.52 -0.80 3.49
C ILE A 17 2.77 -0.16 2.92
N TYR A 18 3.92 -0.53 3.48
CA TYR A 18 5.21 -0.24 2.90
C TYR A 18 5.65 -1.40 2.01
N LYS A 19 5.80 -1.16 0.71
CA LYS A 19 6.46 -2.09 -0.20
C LYS A 19 7.99 -1.94 -0.10
N PRO A 20 8.74 -3.01 0.21
CA PRO A 20 10.20 -3.00 0.12
C PRO A 20 10.69 -2.86 -1.33
N PRO A 21 11.92 -2.36 -1.56
CA PRO A 21 12.53 -2.39 -2.89
C PRO A 21 12.73 -3.84 -3.35
N ASP A 22 12.76 -4.04 -4.66
CA ASP A 22 13.09 -5.30 -5.36
C ASP A 22 12.08 -6.45 -5.14
N ILE A 23 10.98 -6.20 -4.43
CA ILE A 23 9.90 -7.17 -4.23
C ILE A 23 8.70 -6.84 -5.13
N PRO A 24 8.31 -7.68 -6.11
CA PRO A 24 7.15 -7.39 -6.96
C PRO A 24 5.88 -7.19 -6.14
N LEU A 25 5.05 -6.21 -6.52
CA LEU A 25 3.81 -5.89 -5.80
C LEU A 25 2.85 -7.09 -5.71
N MET A 26 2.79 -7.87 -6.79
CA MET A 26 2.01 -9.11 -6.89
C MET A 26 2.41 -10.19 -5.87
N SER A 27 3.63 -10.14 -5.34
CA SER A 27 4.04 -11.07 -4.29
C SER A 27 3.56 -10.67 -2.88
N LEU A 28 3.03 -9.45 -2.71
CA LEU A 28 2.63 -8.94 -1.40
C LEU A 28 1.21 -9.36 -1.02
N ALA A 29 0.25 -9.34 -1.95
CA ALA A 29 -1.14 -9.69 -1.65
C ALA A 29 -1.28 -11.11 -1.07
N PRO A 30 -0.66 -12.16 -1.66
CA PRO A 30 -0.72 -13.51 -1.08
C PRO A 30 -0.10 -13.61 0.31
N LYS A 31 0.92 -12.77 0.62
CA LYS A 31 1.52 -12.73 1.95
C LYS A 31 0.58 -12.11 2.98
N ILE A 32 -0.06 -11.00 2.64
CA ILE A 32 -1.03 -10.32 3.49
C ILE A 32 -2.21 -11.27 3.77
N GLU A 33 -2.75 -11.90 2.73
CA GLU A 33 -3.83 -12.87 2.83
C GLU A 33 -3.47 -14.03 3.75
N LYS A 34 -2.33 -14.68 3.49
CA LYS A 34 -1.86 -15.81 4.31
C LYS A 34 -1.71 -15.42 5.79
N ASN A 35 -1.13 -14.26 6.09
CA ASN A 35 -0.95 -13.82 7.47
C ASN A 35 -2.29 -13.50 8.14
N LEU A 36 -3.20 -12.82 7.44
CA LEU A 36 -4.55 -12.53 7.93
C LEU A 36 -5.34 -13.80 8.21
N LEU A 37 -5.36 -14.76 7.29
CA LEU A 37 -6.04 -16.04 7.48
C LEU A 37 -5.49 -16.81 8.68
N ASN A 38 -4.16 -16.88 8.81
CA ASN A 38 -3.54 -17.53 9.97
C ASN A 38 -3.95 -16.84 11.27
N ASP A 39 -3.84 -15.51 11.34
CA ASP A 39 -4.16 -14.76 12.56
C ASP A 39 -5.64 -14.85 12.93
N LEU A 40 -6.54 -14.69 11.95
CA LEU A 40 -7.98 -14.82 12.15
C LEU A 40 -8.32 -16.22 12.63
N ASN A 41 -7.84 -17.24 11.93
CA ASN A 41 -8.15 -18.63 12.27
C ASN A 41 -7.57 -19.02 13.62
N HIS A 42 -6.38 -18.55 14.01
CA HIS A 42 -5.79 -18.84 15.32
C HIS A 42 -6.41 -18.02 16.47
N SER A 43 -6.75 -16.75 16.24
CA SER A 43 -7.25 -15.85 17.30
C SER A 43 -8.70 -16.13 17.68
N PHE A 44 -9.45 -16.79 16.81
CA PHE A 44 -10.87 -17.08 17.01
C PHE A 44 -11.18 -18.57 17.20
N LEU A 45 -10.17 -19.44 17.37
CA LEU A 45 -10.40 -20.83 17.77
C LEU A 45 -11.09 -20.90 19.15
N PRO A 46 -12.19 -21.69 19.27
CA PRO A 46 -12.69 -22.08 20.58
C PRO A 46 -11.60 -22.85 21.35
N ILE A 47 -11.36 -22.46 22.60
CA ILE A 47 -10.36 -23.06 23.52
C ILE A 47 -10.53 -24.59 23.64
N SER A 48 -11.74 -25.11 23.36
CA SER A 48 -12.09 -26.53 23.44
C SER A 48 -11.63 -27.41 22.26
N MET A 49 -11.03 -26.84 21.20
CA MET A 49 -10.73 -27.57 19.95
C MET A 49 -9.23 -27.70 19.64
N LYS A 50 -8.38 -27.85 20.66
CA LYS A 50 -6.94 -28.14 20.46
C LYS A 50 -6.66 -29.50 19.80
N HIS A 51 -7.69 -30.29 19.45
CA HIS A 51 -7.60 -31.44 18.55
C HIS A 51 -8.55 -31.23 17.37
N PRO A 52 -8.04 -31.14 16.12
CA PRO A 52 -8.86 -30.85 14.95
C PRO A 52 -9.61 -32.12 14.52
N GLN A 53 -10.71 -32.44 15.18
CA GLN A 53 -11.75 -33.23 14.53
C GLN A 53 -12.50 -32.28 13.59
N ARG A 54 -12.51 -32.59 12.29
CA ARG A 54 -13.22 -31.80 11.27
C ARG A 54 -14.73 -31.91 11.52
N TYR A 55 -15.29 -30.98 12.29
CA TYR A 55 -16.74 -30.87 12.51
C TYR A 55 -17.44 -30.01 11.45
N SER A 56 -16.71 -29.51 10.44
CA SER A 56 -17.24 -28.71 9.34
C SER A 56 -18.34 -29.42 8.53
N SER A 57 -18.44 -30.74 8.62
CA SER A 57 -19.49 -31.57 7.99
C SER A 57 -20.59 -32.02 8.97
N HIS A 58 -20.59 -31.56 10.22
CA HIS A 58 -21.59 -31.95 11.21
C HIS A 58 -22.88 -31.13 11.05
N PRO A 59 -24.06 -31.77 10.89
CA PRO A 59 -25.32 -31.11 10.53
C PRO A 59 -25.88 -30.12 11.57
N ARG A 60 -25.24 -29.99 12.74
CA ARG A 60 -25.60 -29.00 13.78
C ARG A 60 -24.66 -27.77 13.83
N VAL A 61 -23.59 -27.75 13.03
CA VAL A 61 -22.68 -26.61 12.95
C VAL A 61 -23.30 -25.59 12.00
N ILE A 62 -23.72 -24.44 12.53
CA ILE A 62 -24.29 -23.35 11.74
C ILE A 62 -23.16 -22.37 11.39
N GLY A 63 -22.78 -22.32 10.12
CA GLY A 63 -21.74 -21.44 9.58
C GLY A 63 -20.38 -22.14 9.41
N ARG A 64 -19.47 -21.52 8.65
CA ARG A 64 -18.08 -21.99 8.48
C ARG A 64 -17.29 -21.70 9.77
N GLU A 65 -16.49 -22.67 10.22
CA GLU A 65 -15.66 -22.54 11.44
C GLU A 65 -14.38 -21.73 11.21
N PHE A 66 -13.92 -21.63 9.96
CA PHE A 66 -12.67 -21.02 9.56
C PHE A 66 -12.89 -20.05 8.40
N TYR A 67 -12.06 -19.02 8.34
CA TYR A 67 -11.90 -18.17 7.18
C TYR A 67 -11.11 -18.91 6.10
N GLU A 68 -11.62 -18.83 4.87
CA GLU A 68 -11.01 -19.32 3.65
C GLU A 68 -10.46 -18.14 2.82
N PRO A 69 -9.52 -18.37 1.89
CA PRO A 69 -9.04 -17.32 0.98
C PRO A 69 -10.15 -16.49 0.31
N ASP A 70 -11.23 -17.16 -0.11
CA ASP A 70 -12.37 -16.51 -0.78
C ASP A 70 -13.14 -15.54 0.14
N ASP A 71 -12.94 -15.60 1.46
CA ASP A 71 -13.54 -14.66 2.42
C ASP A 71 -12.78 -13.32 2.49
N LEU A 72 -11.58 -13.24 1.87
CA LEU A 72 -10.74 -12.06 1.80
C LEU A 72 -10.61 -11.56 0.35
N SER A 73 -10.83 -10.27 0.16
CA SER A 73 -10.54 -9.56 -1.08
C SER A 73 -9.42 -8.57 -0.83
N ILE A 74 -8.29 -8.72 -1.53
CA ILE A 74 -7.14 -7.82 -1.43
C ILE A 74 -6.83 -7.26 -2.81
N LYS A 75 -6.96 -5.94 -2.97
CA LYS A 75 -6.76 -5.25 -4.25
C LYS A 75 -5.86 -4.04 -4.10
N PHE A 76 -4.88 -3.88 -4.99
CA PHE A 76 -4.04 -2.68 -5.02
C PHE A 76 -4.79 -1.53 -5.69
N VAL A 77 -4.90 -0.39 -5.00
CA VAL A 77 -5.76 0.71 -5.48
C VAL A 77 -5.01 1.67 -6.40
N THR A 78 -3.73 1.89 -6.12
CA THR A 78 -2.98 3.01 -6.72
C THR A 78 -1.82 2.57 -7.60
N ASP A 79 -1.71 1.28 -7.90
CA ASP A 79 -0.55 0.72 -8.57
C ASP A 79 -0.91 -0.28 -9.65
N ASN A 80 -0.27 -0.11 -10.82
CA ASN A 80 -0.19 -1.15 -11.82
C ASN A 80 0.58 -2.35 -11.22
N PRO A 81 0.02 -3.56 -11.20
CA PRO A 81 0.69 -4.80 -10.79
C PRO A 81 2.10 -5.02 -11.35
N ARG A 82 2.35 -4.47 -12.54
CA ARG A 82 3.62 -4.54 -13.27
C ARG A 82 4.60 -3.45 -12.89
N ALA A 83 4.32 -2.68 -11.83
CA ALA A 83 5.17 -1.59 -11.38
C ALA A 83 6.62 -2.07 -11.18
N ASP A 84 7.57 -1.25 -11.67
CA ASP A 84 9.01 -1.47 -11.58
C ASP A 84 9.44 -2.01 -10.19
N PRO A 85 10.13 -3.17 -10.11
CA PRO A 85 10.56 -3.76 -8.84
C PRO A 85 11.38 -2.83 -7.95
N ARG A 86 12.16 -1.91 -8.55
CA ARG A 86 13.02 -0.93 -7.86
C ARG A 86 12.22 0.09 -7.03
N TYR A 87 10.92 0.11 -7.24
CA TYR A 87 9.98 0.92 -6.50
C TYR A 87 9.87 0.45 -5.04
N SER A 88 9.92 1.40 -4.11
CA SER A 88 9.65 1.16 -2.70
C SER A 88 8.73 2.24 -2.14
N GLY A 89 8.15 2.00 -0.97
CA GLY A 89 7.37 3.02 -0.28
C GLY A 89 5.90 2.68 -0.13
N LEU A 90 5.11 3.73 0.10
CA LEU A 90 3.69 3.64 0.43
C LEU A 90 2.90 2.98 -0.70
N VAL A 91 1.99 2.08 -0.38
CA VAL A 91 1.04 1.41 -1.28
C VAL A 91 -0.32 1.39 -0.58
N LEU A 92 -1.38 1.73 -1.32
CA LEU A 92 -2.76 1.58 -0.85
C LEU A 92 -3.34 0.25 -1.33
N VAL A 93 -3.94 -0.46 -0.38
CA VAL A 93 -4.58 -1.76 -0.59
C VAL A 93 -6.02 -1.66 -0.08
N SER A 94 -7.00 -1.98 -0.92
CA SER A 94 -8.37 -2.22 -0.47
C SER A 94 -8.46 -3.64 0.08
N VAL A 95 -9.05 -3.76 1.27
CA VAL A 95 -9.36 -5.03 1.92
C VAL A 95 -10.88 -5.11 2.11
N ASN A 96 -11.49 -6.19 1.61
CA ASN A 96 -12.93 -6.51 1.77
C ASN A 96 -13.93 -5.39 1.43
N GLU A 97 -13.52 -4.41 0.64
CA GLU A 97 -14.35 -3.29 0.22
C GLU A 97 -14.44 -3.23 -1.31
N GLU A 98 -15.64 -2.91 -1.80
CA GLU A 98 -15.90 -2.73 -3.23
C GLU A 98 -15.27 -1.41 -3.72
N GLU A 99 -14.80 -1.39 -4.97
CA GLU A 99 -13.89 -0.40 -5.58
C GLU A 99 -14.42 1.06 -5.65
N GLU A 100 -15.53 1.39 -5.01
CA GLU A 100 -16.18 2.71 -5.04
C GLU A 100 -15.51 3.77 -4.16
N ILE A 101 -14.31 3.51 -3.60
CA ILE A 101 -13.53 4.58 -2.99
C ILE A 101 -13.03 5.47 -4.11
N LEU A 102 -13.66 6.64 -4.22
CA LEU A 102 -13.31 7.77 -5.05
C LEU A 102 -11.83 8.19 -4.82
N LEU A 103 -10.89 7.45 -5.41
CA LEU A 103 -9.49 7.83 -5.53
C LEU A 103 -9.08 8.35 -6.93
N PRO A 104 -9.97 8.79 -7.85
CA PRO A 104 -9.48 9.56 -8.98
C PRO A 104 -9.04 10.91 -8.44
N GLN A 105 -7.77 11.28 -8.67
CA GLN A 105 -7.09 12.52 -8.26
C GLN A 105 -6.31 12.51 -6.94
N LEU A 106 -5.74 11.38 -6.52
CA LEU A 106 -4.70 11.43 -5.49
C LEU A 106 -3.39 11.98 -6.06
N ASP A 107 -2.77 12.92 -5.35
CA ASP A 107 -1.42 13.36 -5.67
C ASP A 107 -0.39 12.36 -5.15
N TYR A 108 0.52 11.98 -6.03
CA TYR A 108 1.61 11.07 -5.71
C TYR A 108 2.87 11.85 -5.38
N ARG A 109 3.51 11.48 -4.28
CA ARG A 109 4.73 12.15 -3.79
C ARG A 109 5.89 11.17 -3.78
N TYR A 110 6.91 11.44 -4.60
CA TYR A 110 8.08 10.58 -4.80
C TYR A 110 9.38 11.26 -4.40
N LEU A 111 10.30 10.43 -3.93
CA LEU A 111 11.72 10.73 -3.77
C LEU A 111 12.47 9.89 -4.80
N LEU A 112 13.21 10.55 -5.68
CA LEU A 112 13.99 9.90 -6.73
C LEU A 112 15.47 10.11 -6.44
N ASP A 113 16.25 9.03 -6.51
CA ASP A 113 17.70 9.10 -6.56
C ASP A 113 18.10 8.93 -8.04
N LEU A 114 18.63 10.00 -8.63
CA LEU A 114 18.98 10.12 -10.03
C LEU A 114 20.50 10.10 -10.19
N ARG A 115 21.01 9.27 -11.11
CA ARG A 115 22.41 9.28 -11.51
C ARG A 115 22.56 9.95 -12.86
N PHE A 116 23.39 10.97 -12.90
CA PHE A 116 23.70 11.71 -14.12
C PHE A 116 24.78 11.01 -14.93
N GLY A 117 24.64 11.03 -16.25
CA GLY A 117 25.76 10.73 -17.13
C GLY A 117 26.82 11.84 -17.09
N PRO A 118 28.03 11.57 -17.61
CA PRO A 118 29.09 12.56 -17.70
C PRO A 118 28.60 13.84 -18.39
N GLY A 119 28.78 15.01 -17.76
CA GLY A 119 28.39 16.32 -18.30
C GLY A 119 26.89 16.69 -18.22
N ALA A 120 26.00 15.76 -17.86
CA ALA A 120 24.56 16.04 -17.72
C ALA A 120 24.24 16.84 -16.44
N LEU A 121 25.03 16.64 -15.39
CA LEU A 121 24.85 17.33 -14.10
C LEU A 121 25.10 18.84 -14.22
N GLU A 122 26.17 19.25 -14.92
CA GLU A 122 26.46 20.68 -15.16
C GLU A 122 25.35 21.37 -15.96
N LYS A 123 24.75 20.66 -16.92
CA LYS A 123 23.61 21.16 -17.70
C LYS A 123 22.37 21.34 -16.82
N ALA A 124 22.10 20.39 -15.91
CA ALA A 124 20.95 20.42 -15.02
C ALA A 124 21.08 21.45 -13.86
N ILE A 125 22.30 21.67 -13.34
CA ILE A 125 22.57 22.67 -12.30
C ILE A 125 22.41 24.09 -12.86
N ARG A 126 22.91 24.36 -14.08
CA ARG A 126 22.75 25.67 -14.75
C ARG A 126 21.28 26.04 -14.98
N SER A 127 20.37 25.07 -15.04
CA SER A 127 18.92 25.27 -15.14
C SER A 127 18.17 25.37 -13.80
N SER A 128 18.86 25.52 -12.66
CA SER A 128 18.31 26.01 -11.38
C SER A 128 17.29 25.15 -10.62
N MET A 129 17.42 23.80 -10.59
CA MET A 129 16.46 22.95 -9.84
C MET A 129 16.98 22.16 -8.64
N PHE A 130 18.28 22.16 -8.29
CA PHE A 130 18.81 21.10 -7.41
C PHE A 130 19.92 21.53 -6.44
N SER A 131 19.85 21.03 -5.20
CA SER A 131 20.92 21.13 -4.18
C SER A 131 21.75 19.83 -4.14
N LEU A 132 23.08 19.93 -4.24
CA LEU A 132 23.96 18.76 -4.32
C LEU A 132 24.12 17.99 -3.00
N GLY A 133 24.00 16.67 -3.10
CA GLY A 133 24.63 15.71 -2.19
C GLY A 133 26.03 15.33 -2.69
N LYS A 134 26.80 14.63 -1.86
CA LYS A 134 28.25 14.42 -2.00
C LYS A 134 28.72 13.40 -3.06
N GLU A 135 27.86 12.97 -3.99
CA GLU A 135 28.16 12.00 -5.05
C GLU A 135 27.34 12.32 -6.31
N ASP A 136 27.63 11.69 -7.47
CA ASP A 136 26.92 11.82 -8.76
C ASP A 136 25.42 11.45 -8.72
N ILE A 137 24.88 11.23 -7.53
CA ILE A 137 23.49 10.93 -7.24
C ILE A 137 22.82 12.17 -6.65
N LEU A 138 21.82 12.65 -7.38
CA LEU A 138 20.97 13.72 -6.92
C LEU A 138 19.65 13.17 -6.41
N ARG A 139 19.20 13.69 -5.27
CA ARG A 139 17.90 13.38 -4.69
C ARG A 139 16.90 14.48 -5.00
N CYS A 140 15.81 14.16 -5.70
CA CYS A 140 14.74 15.12 -5.99
C CYS A 140 13.40 14.67 -5.43
N ARG A 141 12.56 15.65 -5.06
CA ARG A 141 11.17 15.45 -4.67
C ARG A 141 10.27 15.78 -5.86
N LEU A 142 9.34 14.88 -6.13
CA LEU A 142 8.39 15.01 -7.22
C LEU A 142 6.97 14.89 -6.67
N LYS A 143 6.10 15.81 -7.05
CA LYS A 143 4.65 15.71 -6.86
C LYS A 143 4.00 15.52 -8.22
N SER A 144 3.21 14.46 -8.39
CA SER A 144 2.53 14.14 -9.64
C SER A 144 1.04 13.94 -9.41
N PHE A 145 0.23 14.42 -10.36
CA PHE A 145 -1.23 14.23 -10.38
C PHE A 145 -1.66 13.13 -11.37
N SER A 146 -0.72 12.42 -11.98
CA SER A 146 -0.96 11.31 -12.92
C SER A 146 -0.21 10.04 -12.50
N SER A 147 -0.47 8.91 -13.18
CA SER A 147 0.19 7.63 -12.89
C SER A 147 1.72 7.74 -12.97
N LYS A 148 2.40 6.87 -12.22
CA LYS A 148 3.86 6.76 -12.11
C LYS A 148 4.59 6.77 -13.46
N GLU A 149 3.99 6.24 -14.51
CA GLU A 149 4.60 6.03 -15.84
C GLU A 149 4.88 7.37 -16.53
N ALA A 150 3.90 8.28 -16.57
CA ALA A 150 4.06 9.57 -17.27
C ALA A 150 5.15 10.46 -16.66
N THR A 151 5.34 10.46 -15.33
CA THR A 151 6.27 11.39 -14.69
C THR A 151 7.71 10.90 -14.64
N LEU A 152 7.93 9.58 -14.57
CA LEU A 152 9.27 8.99 -14.62
C LEU A 152 9.84 9.03 -16.03
N ASP A 153 9.01 8.79 -17.05
CA ASP A 153 9.42 8.86 -18.45
C ASP A 153 9.88 10.28 -18.83
N ILE A 154 9.17 11.32 -18.36
CA ILE A 154 9.58 12.72 -18.58
C ILE A 154 10.97 12.99 -17.98
N CYS A 155 11.26 12.50 -16.77
CA CYS A 155 12.55 12.71 -16.12
C CYS A 155 13.70 12.03 -16.87
N VAL A 156 13.51 10.78 -17.30
CA VAL A 156 14.52 9.99 -18.02
C VAL A 156 14.78 10.55 -19.41
N LEU A 157 13.72 10.83 -20.18
CA LEU A 157 13.81 11.26 -21.58
C LEU A 157 14.37 12.69 -21.71
N SER A 158 14.06 13.58 -20.77
CA SER A 158 14.38 15.00 -20.93
C SER A 158 15.74 15.41 -20.38
N LEU A 159 16.27 14.68 -19.38
CA LEU A 159 17.46 15.10 -18.62
C LEU A 159 18.69 14.20 -18.84
N GLY A 160 18.57 13.09 -19.58
CA GLY A 160 19.67 12.15 -19.78
C GLY A 160 20.16 11.52 -18.46
N VAL A 161 19.23 11.30 -17.53
CA VAL A 161 19.49 10.75 -16.21
C VAL A 161 19.00 9.30 -16.13
N SER A 162 19.72 8.49 -15.35
CA SER A 162 19.28 7.15 -14.98
C SER A 162 18.65 7.19 -13.58
N ILE A 163 17.48 6.56 -13.43
CA ILE A 163 16.84 6.45 -12.12
C ILE A 163 17.45 5.26 -11.38
N VAL A 164 18.12 5.55 -10.27
CA VAL A 164 18.74 4.53 -9.41
C VAL A 164 17.73 3.98 -8.42
N ARG A 165 16.92 4.87 -7.81
CA ARG A 165 15.92 4.49 -6.80
C ARG A 165 14.67 5.34 -6.90
N ILE A 166 13.53 4.70 -6.64
CA ILE A 166 12.23 5.36 -6.55
C ILE A 166 11.61 5.01 -5.19
N ARG A 167 11.28 6.02 -4.40
CA ARG A 167 10.52 5.85 -3.16
C ARG A 167 9.28 6.73 -3.16
N ARG A 168 8.08 6.15 -3.13
CA ARG A 168 6.86 6.94 -2.87
C ARG A 168 6.73 7.15 -1.38
N TYR A 169 6.65 8.41 -0.97
CA TYR A 169 6.49 8.75 0.44
C TYR A 169 5.10 9.30 0.77
N GLY A 170 4.24 9.53 -0.23
CA GLY A 170 2.86 9.93 -0.01
C GLY A 170 1.94 9.68 -1.19
N ILE A 171 0.67 9.51 -0.90
CA ILE A 171 -0.44 9.30 -1.85
C ILE A 171 -1.65 10.04 -1.28
N GLY A 172 -2.09 11.12 -1.91
CA GLY A 172 -3.18 11.94 -1.36
C GLY A 172 -2.88 12.35 0.09
N PRO A 173 -3.82 12.12 1.03
CA PRO A 173 -3.61 12.45 2.43
C PRO A 173 -2.64 11.49 3.15
N PHE A 174 -2.32 10.33 2.58
CA PHE A 174 -1.52 9.30 3.22
C PHE A 174 -0.02 9.52 3.05
N SER A 175 0.75 9.07 4.03
CA SER A 175 2.20 9.19 4.14
C SER A 175 2.85 7.85 4.56
N LEU A 176 4.17 7.83 4.69
CA LEU A 176 4.89 6.65 5.18
C LEU A 176 4.60 6.32 6.65
N GLU A 177 4.12 7.28 7.44
CA GLU A 177 3.78 7.07 8.85
C GLU A 177 2.52 6.23 9.01
N ASP A 178 1.66 6.25 7.99
CA ASP A 178 0.43 5.47 7.92
C ASP A 178 0.70 4.03 7.43
N ALA A 179 1.91 3.72 6.95
CA ALA A 179 2.22 2.47 6.27
C ALA A 179 2.71 1.38 7.24
N LEU A 180 2.06 0.20 7.22
CA LEU A 180 2.54 -0.97 7.93
C LEU A 180 3.72 -1.64 7.20
N LEU A 181 4.75 -2.02 7.95
CA LEU A 181 5.84 -2.88 7.49
C LEU A 181 5.40 -4.34 7.43
N GLU A 182 6.10 -5.18 6.67
CA GLU A 182 5.76 -6.61 6.48
C GLU A 182 5.60 -7.38 7.81
N LYS A 183 6.44 -7.07 8.81
CA LYS A 183 6.37 -7.68 10.15
C LYS A 183 5.10 -7.34 10.94
N GLU A 184 4.37 -6.31 10.51
CA GLU A 184 3.17 -5.75 11.14
C GLU A 184 1.89 -6.17 10.38
N TRP A 185 1.99 -6.98 9.32
CA TRP A 185 0.84 -7.48 8.58
C TRP A 185 0.13 -8.59 9.33
N LYS A 186 -0.47 -8.21 10.46
CA LYS A 186 -1.21 -9.06 11.39
C LYS A 186 -2.61 -8.50 11.58
N TYR A 187 -3.56 -9.34 11.99
CA TYR A 187 -4.98 -8.97 12.05
C TYR A 187 -5.22 -7.67 12.84
N LYS A 188 -4.66 -7.58 14.06
CA LYS A 188 -4.92 -6.46 14.97
C LYS A 188 -4.38 -5.15 14.41
N GLU A 189 -3.15 -5.17 13.92
CA GLU A 189 -2.44 -4.03 13.33
C GLU A 189 -3.11 -3.58 12.03
N ILE A 190 -3.52 -4.51 11.16
CA ILE A 190 -4.24 -4.20 9.92
C ILE A 190 -5.61 -3.58 10.22
N ALA A 191 -6.39 -4.15 11.14
CA ALA A 191 -7.69 -3.60 11.52
C ALA A 191 -7.57 -2.18 12.10
N GLN A 192 -6.56 -1.95 12.95
CA GLN A 192 -6.29 -0.63 13.50
C GLN A 192 -5.82 0.37 12.44
N ASN A 193 -4.99 -0.07 11.49
CA ASN A 193 -4.54 0.76 10.37
C ASN A 193 -5.70 1.18 9.48
N ILE A 194 -6.57 0.23 9.10
CA ILE A 194 -7.79 0.49 8.33
C ILE A 194 -8.68 1.52 9.03
N GLN A 195 -8.94 1.33 10.33
CA GLN A 195 -9.75 2.26 11.11
C GLN A 195 -9.14 3.67 11.12
N SER A 196 -7.82 3.77 11.29
CA SER A 196 -7.10 5.05 11.30
C SER A 196 -7.16 5.73 9.92
N ASN A 197 -6.97 4.96 8.85
CA ASN A 197 -7.02 5.43 7.47
C ASN A 197 -8.42 5.90 7.07
N GLN A 198 -9.47 5.26 7.57
CA GLN A 198 -10.83 5.72 7.33
C GLN A 198 -11.06 7.12 7.91
N ALA A 199 -10.52 7.41 9.10
CA ALA A 199 -10.61 8.74 9.69
C ALA A 199 -9.83 9.78 8.85
N ILE A 200 -8.71 9.41 8.25
CA ILE A 200 -7.93 10.26 7.35
C ILE A 200 -8.74 10.57 6.08
N LEU A 201 -9.34 9.54 5.46
CA LEU A 201 -10.17 9.70 4.25
C LEU A 201 -11.36 10.61 4.49
N ASN A 202 -12.07 10.44 5.61
CA ASN A 202 -13.24 11.25 5.92
C ASN A 202 -12.84 12.74 6.03
N ARG A 203 -11.77 13.06 6.79
CA ARG A 203 -11.27 14.44 6.91
C ARG A 203 -10.85 15.03 5.57
N HIS A 204 -10.18 14.24 4.75
CA HIS A 204 -9.74 14.68 3.42
C HIS A 204 -10.93 14.95 2.49
N THR A 205 -11.95 14.09 2.54
CA THR A 205 -13.18 14.24 1.76
C THR A 205 -13.95 15.49 2.17
N ASP A 206 -14.07 15.74 3.48
CA ASP A 206 -14.72 16.95 4.00
C ASP A 206 -13.96 18.21 3.56
N ALA A 207 -12.62 18.20 3.66
CA ALA A 207 -11.79 19.31 3.21
C ALA A 207 -11.92 19.61 1.70
N ILE A 208 -12.10 18.58 0.86
CA ILE A 208 -12.33 18.79 -0.58
C ILE A 208 -13.72 19.39 -0.84
N LYS A 209 -14.74 18.94 -0.11
CA LYS A 209 -16.11 19.49 -0.23
C LYS A 209 -16.18 20.95 0.16
N ASP A 210 -15.38 21.40 1.12
CA ASP A 210 -15.35 22.81 1.54
C ASP A 210 -14.66 23.74 0.51
N ILE A 211 -13.96 23.19 -0.48
CA ILE A 211 -13.22 23.93 -1.52
C ILE A 211 -14.01 24.04 -2.83
N LEU A 212 -15.05 23.22 -3.02
CA LEU A 212 -15.90 23.16 -4.22
C LEU A 212 -17.24 23.86 -4.00
#